data_AF-R5KAW0-F1
#
_entry.id   AF-R5KAW0-F1
#
_cell.length_a   1.000
_cell.length_b   1.000
_cell.length_c   1.000
_cell.angle_alpha   90.00
_cell.angle_beta   90.00
_cell.angle_gamma   90.00
#
_symmetry.space_group_name_H-M   'P 1'
#
loop_
_entity.id
_entity.type
_entity.pdbx_description
1 polymer ?
#
loop_
_entity_poly.entity_id
_entity_poly.type
_entity_poly.pdbx_seq_one_letter_code
_entity_poly.pdbx_strand_id
1 'polypeptide(L)'
;MGIINEKDFIETVPLLTEKAFKPGERLDVNVLDSHDFRYVESGEFKANLHVHTKYSDGIADVEELLKYSEKLGAQHNGFLLAITDHDTIEGAQEAFEKYNEKSYPHLNLCLGLEISTVGINFPAQKKPVPIHLLVYGINPFDRKLIDFLNEKRDKKLLLAKDTIKKLNEELPYNFTLEEAAKVHGMVAKGQDEVAHPMKKYTSGKILLEYYFPNADFSYEKPIKKFKYLFKSSEPYHKIYKKALEMYTHQTLPEIPDNIEQQIQKAREIYLKAHPAVSNMLDGFAYFEETAEFITTLDCGVMSVAHPARSKAYTDEFYTYLFENFKKYGKEKALFYEGYYQSYEGDYPSKWLSKIDEAAKKFNLLKTGGLDSHGKDVISRCPYS
;
A
#
# COMPACT_ATOMS: atom_id res chain seq x y z
N MET A 1 -7.03 -22.45 -16.88
CA MET A 1 -6.64 -21.04 -16.91
C MET A 1 -7.88 -20.24 -17.21
N GLY A 2 -8.02 -19.06 -16.62
CA GLY A 2 -9.26 -18.30 -16.64
C GLY A 2 -9.26 -17.18 -15.62
N ILE A 3 -10.37 -16.44 -15.55
CA ILE A 3 -10.66 -15.62 -14.38
C ILE A 3 -11.06 -16.57 -13.25
N ILE A 4 -10.28 -16.59 -12.16
CA ILE A 4 -10.54 -17.49 -11.04
C ILE A 4 -11.52 -16.84 -10.06
N ASN A 5 -12.48 -17.63 -9.60
CA ASN A 5 -13.42 -17.23 -8.54
C ASN A 5 -12.84 -17.54 -7.14
N GLU A 6 -13.57 -17.17 -6.10
CA GLU A 6 -13.16 -17.41 -4.70
C GLU A 6 -12.89 -18.88 -4.38
N LYS A 7 -13.67 -19.82 -4.94
CA LYS A 7 -13.51 -21.25 -4.68
C LYS A 7 -12.21 -21.76 -5.29
N ASP A 8 -11.98 -21.44 -6.55
CA ASP A 8 -10.75 -21.80 -7.25
C ASP A 8 -9.52 -21.19 -6.55
N PHE A 9 -9.64 -19.97 -6.03
CA PHE A 9 -8.59 -19.31 -5.23
C PHE A 9 -8.31 -20.08 -3.94
N ILE A 10 -9.35 -20.46 -3.18
CA ILE A 10 -9.22 -21.24 -1.94
C ILE A 10 -8.57 -22.59 -2.16
N GLU A 11 -8.88 -23.26 -3.28
CA GLU A 11 -8.33 -24.58 -3.60
C GLU A 11 -6.89 -24.48 -4.14
N THR A 12 -6.56 -23.44 -4.91
CA THR A 12 -5.28 -23.33 -5.62
C THR A 12 -4.17 -22.76 -4.75
N VAL A 13 -4.43 -21.65 -4.04
CA VAL A 13 -3.37 -20.88 -3.35
C VAL A 13 -2.64 -21.69 -2.27
N PRO A 14 -3.31 -22.52 -1.44
CA PRO A 14 -2.62 -23.33 -0.43
C PRO A 14 -1.65 -24.38 -0.99
N LEU A 15 -1.74 -24.72 -2.28
CA LEU A 15 -0.82 -25.64 -2.95
C LEU A 15 0.49 -24.97 -3.38
N LEU A 16 0.56 -23.64 -3.34
CA LEU A 16 1.73 -22.86 -3.72
C LEU A 16 2.72 -22.73 -2.55
N THR A 17 3.99 -22.93 -2.84
CA THR A 17 5.09 -22.76 -1.87
C THR A 17 5.60 -21.33 -1.86
N GLU A 18 6.44 -20.96 -0.89
CA GLU A 18 7.06 -19.63 -0.83
C GLU A 18 7.70 -19.20 -2.17
N LYS A 19 8.40 -20.12 -2.84
CA LYS A 19 9.07 -19.85 -4.12
C LYS A 19 8.11 -19.45 -5.23
N ALA A 20 6.85 -19.88 -5.16
CA ALA A 20 5.81 -19.45 -6.09
C ALA A 20 5.61 -17.94 -6.10
N PHE A 21 5.91 -17.27 -4.98
CA PHE A 21 5.63 -15.85 -4.77
C PHE A 21 6.87 -14.96 -4.80
N LYS A 22 8.05 -15.48 -5.14
CA LYS A 22 9.28 -14.69 -5.27
C LYS A 22 10.00 -14.92 -6.60
N PRO A 23 10.45 -13.87 -7.28
CA PRO A 23 11.11 -14.01 -8.59
C PRO A 23 12.53 -14.57 -8.47
N GLY A 24 13.16 -14.43 -7.30
CA GLY A 24 14.51 -14.89 -7.00
C GLY A 24 14.82 -14.66 -5.53
N GLU A 25 16.07 -14.88 -5.12
CA GLU A 25 16.54 -14.40 -3.82
C GLU A 25 17.08 -12.96 -3.97
N ARG A 26 16.90 -12.12 -2.94
CA ARG A 26 17.50 -10.78 -2.94
C ARG A 26 19.01 -10.88 -2.72
N LEU A 27 19.78 -10.32 -3.65
CA LEU A 27 21.23 -10.13 -3.54
C LEU A 27 21.60 -9.21 -2.35
N ASP A 28 20.77 -8.20 -2.05
CA ASP A 28 20.85 -7.40 -0.83
C ASP A 28 19.44 -7.25 -0.22
N VAL A 29 19.24 -7.79 0.97
CA VAL A 29 17.95 -7.76 1.68
C VAL A 29 17.47 -6.35 2.05
N ASN A 30 18.33 -5.34 1.96
CA ASN A 30 18.00 -3.94 2.23
C ASN A 30 17.72 -3.14 0.95
N VAL A 31 17.88 -3.75 -0.23
CA VAL A 31 17.62 -3.13 -1.52
C VAL A 31 16.42 -3.83 -2.16
N LEU A 32 15.33 -3.09 -2.33
CA LEU A 32 14.17 -3.59 -3.09
C LEU A 32 14.60 -3.91 -4.52
N ASP A 33 13.95 -4.91 -5.13
CA ASP A 33 14.16 -5.34 -6.51
C ASP A 33 15.55 -5.90 -6.84
N SER A 34 16.42 -6.15 -5.85
CA SER A 34 17.75 -6.75 -6.07
C SER A 34 17.69 -8.28 -6.27
N HIS A 35 16.63 -8.82 -6.87
CA HIS A 35 16.46 -10.26 -7.01
C HIS A 35 17.43 -10.84 -8.06
N ASP A 36 17.88 -12.07 -7.87
CA ASP A 36 18.70 -12.79 -8.86
C ASP A 36 17.87 -13.51 -9.94
N PHE A 37 16.55 -13.35 -9.91
CA PHE A 37 15.58 -13.88 -10.88
C PHE A 37 15.61 -15.40 -11.12
N ARG A 38 16.31 -16.18 -10.28
CA ARG A 38 16.48 -17.63 -10.49
C ARG A 38 15.15 -18.40 -10.56
N TYR A 39 14.11 -17.93 -9.88
CA TYR A 39 12.80 -18.60 -9.84
C TYR A 39 11.92 -18.21 -11.02
N VAL A 40 12.16 -17.05 -11.64
CA VAL A 40 11.60 -16.72 -12.95
C VAL A 40 12.20 -17.66 -14.00
N GLU A 41 13.53 -17.83 -14.01
CA GLU A 41 14.23 -18.69 -14.96
C GLU A 41 13.92 -20.19 -14.79
N SER A 42 13.76 -20.64 -13.55
CA SER A 42 13.44 -22.05 -13.24
C SER A 42 11.95 -22.39 -13.39
N GLY A 43 11.08 -21.38 -13.42
CA GLY A 43 9.63 -21.57 -13.40
C GLY A 43 9.01 -21.86 -12.04
N GLU A 44 9.78 -21.65 -10.98
CA GLU A 44 9.27 -21.77 -9.62
C GLU A 44 8.44 -20.56 -9.22
N PHE A 45 8.64 -19.38 -9.82
CA PHE A 45 7.80 -18.19 -9.65
C PHE A 45 6.50 -18.33 -10.45
N LYS A 46 5.39 -18.58 -9.74
CA LYS A 46 4.11 -18.98 -10.34
C LYS A 46 2.94 -18.06 -10.01
N ALA A 47 3.10 -17.17 -9.04
CA ALA A 47 2.04 -16.28 -8.63
C ALA A 47 2.55 -14.96 -8.09
N ASN A 48 1.82 -13.88 -8.35
CA ASN A 48 1.92 -12.65 -7.60
C ASN A 48 0.51 -12.16 -7.27
N LEU A 49 0.14 -12.20 -6.00
CA LEU A 49 -1.20 -11.87 -5.53
C LEU A 49 -1.30 -10.45 -5.01
N HIS A 50 -0.26 -9.64 -5.16
CA HIS A 50 -0.24 -8.28 -4.63
C HIS A 50 0.41 -7.36 -5.67
N VAL A 51 -0.41 -6.81 -6.57
CA VAL A 51 0.04 -6.02 -7.71
C VAL A 51 -0.82 -4.79 -7.87
N HIS A 52 -0.17 -3.65 -7.96
CA HIS A 52 -0.76 -2.33 -8.15
C HIS A 52 -0.53 -1.82 -9.57
N THR A 53 -1.52 -1.10 -10.08
CA THR A 53 -1.57 -0.52 -11.41
C THR A 53 -1.56 1.01 -11.30
N LYS A 54 -1.60 1.70 -12.44
CA LYS A 54 -1.79 3.16 -12.49
C LYS A 54 -3.09 3.66 -11.84
N TYR A 55 -4.05 2.78 -11.54
CA TYR A 55 -5.31 3.15 -10.89
C TYR A 55 -5.14 3.53 -9.42
N SER A 56 -4.15 2.97 -8.71
CA SER A 56 -3.71 3.41 -7.37
C SER A 56 -2.36 4.15 -7.42
N ASP A 57 -1.28 3.52 -6.95
CA ASP A 57 0.10 4.00 -6.82
C ASP A 57 1.14 3.15 -7.57
N GLY A 58 0.70 2.16 -8.34
CA GLY A 58 1.52 1.50 -9.35
C GLY A 58 1.74 2.39 -10.58
N ILE A 59 2.64 1.96 -11.47
CA ILE A 59 2.85 2.61 -12.78
C ILE A 59 2.54 1.69 -13.97
N ALA A 60 2.22 0.42 -13.72
CA ALA A 60 1.89 -0.51 -14.78
C ALA A 60 0.52 -0.23 -15.41
N ASP A 61 0.46 -0.38 -16.73
CA ASP A 61 -0.80 -0.54 -17.45
C ASP A 61 -1.32 -1.98 -17.26
N VAL A 62 -2.63 -2.12 -17.06
CA VAL A 62 -3.27 -3.44 -16.84
C VAL A 62 -2.95 -4.41 -17.97
N GLU A 63 -3.02 -3.95 -19.22
CA GLU A 63 -2.73 -4.79 -20.39
C GLU A 63 -1.29 -5.30 -20.43
N GLU A 64 -0.33 -4.48 -20.00
CA GLU A 64 1.08 -4.88 -19.95
C GLU A 64 1.32 -5.90 -18.83
N LEU A 65 0.62 -5.79 -17.70
CA LEU A 65 0.63 -6.83 -16.67
C LEU A 65 0.07 -8.16 -17.20
N LEU A 66 -1.08 -8.14 -17.89
CA LEU A 66 -1.67 -9.35 -18.45
C LEU A 66 -0.73 -10.01 -19.46
N LYS A 67 -0.14 -9.24 -20.39
CA LYS A 67 0.84 -9.74 -21.37
C LYS A 67 2.09 -10.32 -20.70
N TYR A 68 2.62 -9.62 -19.69
CA TYR A 68 3.81 -10.06 -18.97
C TYR A 68 3.55 -11.37 -18.20
N SER A 69 2.42 -11.44 -17.50
CA SER A 69 2.03 -12.64 -16.75
C SER A 69 1.71 -13.83 -17.66
N GLU A 70 1.09 -13.61 -18.81
CA GLU A 70 0.91 -14.65 -19.83
C GLU A 70 2.27 -15.19 -20.32
N LYS A 71 3.24 -14.30 -20.57
CA LYS A 71 4.60 -14.71 -20.96
C LYS A 71 5.26 -15.60 -19.91
N LEU A 72 5.14 -15.24 -18.61
CA LEU A 72 5.62 -16.08 -17.52
C LEU A 72 4.89 -17.44 -17.48
N GLY A 73 3.56 -17.42 -17.61
CA GLY A 73 2.74 -18.63 -17.59
C GLY A 73 3.06 -19.60 -18.73
N ALA A 74 3.33 -19.07 -19.92
CA ALA A 74 3.69 -19.86 -21.10
C ALA A 74 5.02 -20.62 -20.95
N GLN A 75 5.93 -20.14 -20.10
CA GLN A 75 7.22 -20.81 -19.87
C GLN A 75 7.08 -22.07 -19.01
N HIS A 76 6.17 -22.06 -18.03
CA HIS A 76 6.18 -23.04 -16.93
C HIS A 76 4.80 -23.56 -16.50
N ASN A 77 3.84 -23.55 -17.44
CA ASN A 77 2.49 -24.11 -17.33
C ASN A 77 1.60 -23.39 -16.30
N GLY A 78 1.53 -22.08 -16.42
CA GLY A 78 0.57 -21.24 -15.70
C GLY A 78 1.20 -20.16 -14.83
N PHE A 79 0.55 -19.00 -14.81
CA PHE A 79 0.85 -17.95 -13.83
C PHE A 79 -0.45 -17.44 -13.21
N LEU A 80 -0.44 -17.20 -11.89
CA LEU A 80 -1.57 -16.62 -11.16
C LEU A 80 -1.28 -15.16 -10.81
N LEU A 81 -1.98 -14.24 -11.46
CA LEU A 81 -1.91 -12.81 -11.20
C LEU A 81 -3.14 -12.36 -10.40
N ALA A 82 -2.97 -11.60 -9.33
CA ALA A 82 -4.05 -10.78 -8.77
C ALA A 82 -3.75 -9.29 -8.96
N ILE A 83 -4.74 -8.53 -9.43
CA ILE A 83 -4.70 -7.06 -9.44
C ILE A 83 -5.40 -6.58 -8.17
N THR A 84 -4.71 -5.79 -7.35
CA THR A 84 -5.12 -5.44 -5.98
C THR A 84 -4.83 -3.97 -5.70
N ASP A 85 -5.31 -3.09 -6.57
CA ASP A 85 -5.15 -1.64 -6.39
C ASP A 85 -5.72 -1.17 -5.05
N HIS A 86 -5.09 -0.16 -4.46
CA HIS A 86 -5.55 0.46 -3.22
C HIS A 86 -6.89 1.21 -3.37
N ASP A 87 -7.86 0.85 -2.53
CA ASP A 87 -9.15 1.53 -2.35
C ASP A 87 -9.92 1.78 -3.67
N THR A 88 -9.66 1.02 -4.73
CA THR A 88 -10.34 1.13 -6.03
C THR A 88 -10.40 -0.20 -6.75
N ILE A 89 -11.47 -0.42 -7.51
CA ILE A 89 -11.66 -1.62 -8.35
C ILE A 89 -11.49 -1.31 -9.85
N GLU A 90 -11.10 -0.10 -10.22
CA GLU A 90 -11.00 0.32 -11.62
C GLU A 90 -9.99 -0.53 -12.41
N GLY A 91 -8.84 -0.89 -11.82
CA GLY A 91 -7.88 -1.80 -12.47
C GLY A 91 -8.40 -3.22 -12.60
N ALA A 92 -9.19 -3.72 -11.65
CA ALA A 92 -9.86 -5.00 -11.74
C ALA A 92 -10.96 -4.99 -12.83
N GLN A 93 -11.68 -3.87 -13.00
CA GLN A 93 -12.64 -3.70 -14.10
C GLN A 93 -11.95 -3.73 -15.46
N GLU A 94 -10.88 -2.93 -15.66
CA GLU A 94 -10.13 -2.96 -16.92
C GLU A 94 -9.56 -4.37 -17.19
N ALA A 95 -9.08 -5.06 -16.15
CA ALA A 95 -8.54 -6.41 -16.28
C ALA A 95 -9.60 -7.42 -16.72
N PHE A 96 -10.81 -7.35 -16.14
CA PHE A 96 -11.94 -8.17 -16.57
C PHE A 96 -12.28 -7.93 -18.04
N GLU A 97 -12.35 -6.66 -18.47
CA GLU A 97 -12.71 -6.29 -19.84
C GLU A 97 -11.65 -6.72 -20.87
N LYS A 98 -10.36 -6.63 -20.51
CA LYS A 98 -9.26 -6.99 -21.40
C LYS A 98 -8.97 -8.49 -21.43
N TYR A 99 -9.23 -9.19 -20.33
CA TYR A 99 -8.94 -10.61 -20.23
C TYR A 99 -9.81 -11.43 -21.21
N ASN A 100 -9.15 -12.25 -22.00
CA ASN A 100 -9.81 -13.26 -22.81
C ASN A 100 -8.92 -14.50 -22.92
N GLU A 101 -9.49 -15.68 -22.71
CA GLU A 101 -8.77 -16.96 -22.64
C GLU A 101 -7.98 -17.28 -23.92
N LYS A 102 -8.42 -16.76 -25.07
CA LYS A 102 -7.71 -16.95 -26.35
C LYS A 102 -6.39 -16.19 -26.40
N SER A 103 -6.33 -14.99 -25.82
CA SER A 103 -5.12 -14.17 -25.79
C SER A 103 -4.21 -14.50 -24.60
N TYR A 104 -4.78 -15.02 -23.52
CA TYR A 104 -4.05 -15.34 -22.28
C TYR A 104 -4.30 -16.79 -21.80
N PRO A 105 -4.00 -17.81 -22.63
CA PRO A 105 -4.32 -19.20 -22.32
C PRO A 105 -3.51 -19.80 -21.17
N HIS A 106 -2.42 -19.15 -20.73
CA HIS A 106 -1.57 -19.59 -19.62
C HIS A 106 -1.71 -18.72 -18.36
N LEU A 107 -2.65 -17.77 -18.35
CA LEU A 107 -2.88 -16.85 -17.24
C LEU A 107 -4.14 -17.22 -16.45
N ASN A 108 -3.97 -17.46 -15.15
CA ASN A 108 -5.05 -17.35 -14.18
C ASN A 108 -5.11 -15.91 -13.67
N LEU A 109 -6.24 -15.25 -13.87
CA LEU A 109 -6.46 -13.89 -13.39
C LEU A 109 -7.38 -13.91 -12.17
N CYS A 110 -6.89 -13.41 -11.05
CA CYS A 110 -7.70 -13.11 -9.88
C CYS A 110 -8.03 -11.61 -9.86
N LEU A 111 -9.31 -11.28 -9.85
CA LEU A 111 -9.76 -9.91 -9.65
C LEU A 111 -9.75 -9.66 -8.14
N GLY A 112 -9.03 -8.63 -7.72
CA GLY A 112 -8.87 -8.31 -6.31
C GLY A 112 -8.86 -6.81 -6.03
N LEU A 113 -8.56 -6.50 -4.78
CA LEU A 113 -8.60 -5.16 -4.20
C LEU A 113 -7.73 -5.15 -2.94
N GLU A 114 -6.98 -4.09 -2.70
CA GLU A 114 -6.38 -3.82 -1.39
C GLU A 114 -7.13 -2.68 -0.71
N ILE A 115 -7.80 -2.94 0.41
CA ILE A 115 -8.49 -1.90 1.19
C ILE A 115 -7.57 -1.42 2.30
N SER A 116 -7.29 -0.12 2.30
CA SER A 116 -6.53 0.55 3.37
C SER A 116 -7.44 0.77 4.56
N THR A 117 -7.21 0.03 5.65
CA THR A 117 -7.99 0.14 6.89
C THR A 117 -7.18 0.67 8.06
N VAL A 118 -7.89 1.17 9.06
CA VAL A 118 -7.33 1.60 10.33
C VAL A 118 -7.90 0.75 11.45
N GLY A 119 -7.03 0.06 12.18
CA GLY A 119 -7.39 -0.60 13.41
C GLY A 119 -7.31 0.37 14.58
N ILE A 120 -8.37 0.41 15.40
CA ILE A 120 -8.47 1.29 16.59
C ILE A 120 -8.98 0.55 17.83
N ASN A 121 -9.34 -0.73 17.70
CA ASN A 121 -10.03 -1.51 18.73
C ASN A 121 -9.18 -2.69 19.23
N PHE A 122 -7.88 -2.46 19.47
CA PHE A 122 -6.99 -3.48 20.03
C PHE A 122 -6.61 -3.21 21.49
N PRO A 123 -6.35 -4.27 22.29
CA PRO A 123 -5.84 -4.11 23.65
C PRO A 123 -4.56 -3.26 23.72
N ALA A 124 -4.45 -2.43 24.76
CA ALA A 124 -3.31 -1.55 25.03
C ALA A 124 -2.92 -0.59 23.88
N GLN A 125 -3.82 -0.34 22.93
CA GLN A 125 -3.57 0.49 21.77
C GLN A 125 -3.53 1.98 22.14
N LYS A 126 -2.41 2.65 21.82
CA LYS A 126 -2.23 4.09 22.05
C LYS A 126 -2.43 4.95 20.81
N LYS A 127 -2.30 4.36 19.63
CA LYS A 127 -2.36 5.03 18.34
C LYS A 127 -3.09 4.14 17.35
N PRO A 128 -3.80 4.71 16.37
CA PRO A 128 -4.34 3.95 15.25
C PRO A 128 -3.23 3.14 14.57
N VAL A 129 -3.59 1.96 14.07
CA VAL A 129 -2.66 1.07 13.37
C VAL A 129 -3.15 0.90 11.94
N PRO A 130 -2.33 1.23 10.92
CA PRO A 130 -2.68 0.93 9.54
C PRO A 130 -2.66 -0.59 9.34
N ILE A 131 -3.72 -1.14 8.77
CA ILE A 131 -3.85 -2.56 8.41
C ILE A 131 -4.47 -2.61 7.03
N HIS A 132 -3.88 -3.35 6.11
CA HIS A 132 -4.46 -3.50 4.79
C HIS A 132 -5.09 -4.88 4.64
N LEU A 133 -6.22 -4.92 3.94
CA LEU A 133 -6.94 -6.14 3.62
C LEU A 133 -6.92 -6.35 2.12
N LEU A 134 -6.30 -7.44 1.68
CA LEU A 134 -6.44 -7.92 0.30
C LEU A 134 -7.74 -8.72 0.22
N VAL A 135 -8.56 -8.46 -0.79
CA VAL A 135 -9.78 -9.20 -1.08
C VAL A 135 -9.65 -9.81 -2.47
N TYR A 136 -9.81 -11.12 -2.58
CA TYR A 136 -9.55 -11.90 -3.80
C TYR A 136 -10.80 -12.58 -4.33
N GLY A 137 -10.92 -12.69 -5.65
CA GLY A 137 -12.06 -13.32 -6.30
C GLY A 137 -13.33 -12.48 -6.18
N ILE A 138 -13.18 -11.15 -6.23
CA ILE A 138 -14.30 -10.21 -6.16
C ILE A 138 -15.04 -10.12 -7.50
N ASN A 139 -16.30 -9.70 -7.44
CA ASN A 139 -17.01 -9.14 -8.58
C ASN A 139 -16.74 -7.61 -8.62
N PRO A 140 -15.92 -7.09 -9.55
CA PRO A 140 -15.59 -5.66 -9.60
C PRO A 140 -16.75 -4.78 -10.10
N PHE A 141 -17.90 -5.37 -10.44
CA PHE A 141 -19.14 -4.68 -10.80
C PHE A 141 -20.21 -4.77 -9.70
N ASP A 142 -19.88 -5.32 -8.53
CA ASP A 142 -20.79 -5.35 -7.39
C ASP A 142 -21.09 -3.93 -6.90
N ARG A 143 -22.38 -3.57 -6.86
CA ARG A 143 -22.82 -2.23 -6.49
C ARG A 143 -22.50 -1.88 -5.03
N LYS A 144 -22.63 -2.82 -4.09
CA LYS A 144 -22.34 -2.55 -2.68
C LYS A 144 -20.85 -2.23 -2.49
N LEU A 145 -19.97 -2.99 -3.16
CA LEU A 145 -18.53 -2.75 -3.14
C LEU A 145 -18.17 -1.40 -3.77
N ILE A 146 -18.74 -1.11 -4.96
CA ILE A 146 -18.52 0.17 -5.64
C ILE A 146 -18.96 1.34 -4.76
N ASP A 147 -20.16 1.27 -4.18
CA ASP A 147 -20.71 2.35 -3.36
C ASP A 147 -19.88 2.56 -2.08
N PHE A 148 -19.46 1.47 -1.41
CA PHE A 148 -18.57 1.52 -0.26
C PHE A 148 -17.24 2.23 -0.58
N LEU A 149 -16.57 1.83 -1.67
CA LEU A 149 -15.29 2.40 -2.06
C LEU A 149 -15.42 3.88 -2.46
N ASN A 150 -16.44 4.21 -3.25
CA ASN A 150 -16.67 5.60 -3.68
C ASN A 150 -17.00 6.50 -2.51
N GLU A 151 -17.84 6.06 -1.56
CA GLU A 151 -18.15 6.83 -0.36
C GLU A 151 -16.88 7.16 0.43
N LYS A 152 -16.01 6.17 0.67
CA LYS A 152 -14.75 6.37 1.39
C LYS A 152 -13.80 7.29 0.62
N ARG A 153 -13.65 7.10 -0.69
CA ARG A 153 -12.81 7.94 -1.55
C ARG A 153 -13.26 9.39 -1.56
N ASP A 154 -14.55 9.64 -1.76
CA ASP A 154 -15.10 10.99 -1.85
C ASP A 154 -14.94 11.76 -0.53
N LYS A 155 -15.25 11.10 0.60
CA LYS A 155 -15.06 11.68 1.93
C LYS A 155 -13.58 11.95 2.24
N LYS A 156 -12.68 11.05 1.84
CA LYS A 156 -11.24 11.22 2.04
C LYS A 156 -10.66 12.34 1.16
N LEU A 157 -11.14 12.45 -0.07
CA LEU A 157 -10.78 13.55 -0.98
C LEU A 157 -11.29 14.90 -0.44
N LEU A 158 -12.50 14.95 0.12
CA LEU A 158 -13.00 16.15 0.79
C LEU A 158 -12.13 16.52 1.99
N LEU A 159 -11.76 15.56 2.83
CA LEU A 159 -10.86 15.78 3.96
C LEU A 159 -9.48 16.34 3.53
N ALA A 160 -8.91 15.84 2.44
CA ALA A 160 -7.68 16.38 1.85
C ALA A 160 -7.84 17.83 1.38
N LYS A 161 -8.95 18.16 0.70
CA LYS A 161 -9.26 19.52 0.24
C LYS A 161 -9.44 20.49 1.41
N ASP A 162 -10.17 20.08 2.44
CA ASP A 162 -10.39 20.88 3.66
C ASP A 162 -9.09 21.10 4.44
N THR A 163 -8.20 20.10 4.46
CA THR A 163 -6.87 20.22 5.06
C THR A 163 -6.04 21.27 4.34
N ILE A 164 -6.03 21.25 3.01
CA ILE A 164 -5.33 22.25 2.19
C ILE A 164 -5.91 23.66 2.41
N LYS A 165 -7.24 23.78 2.45
CA LYS A 165 -7.91 25.06 2.73
C LYS A 165 -7.42 25.66 4.05
N LYS A 166 -7.40 24.86 5.13
CA LYS A 166 -6.90 25.29 6.44
C LYS A 166 -5.42 25.65 6.42
N LEU A 167 -4.59 24.90 5.68
CA LEU A 167 -3.18 25.25 5.50
C LEU A 167 -3.02 26.63 4.85
N ASN A 168 -3.81 26.96 3.83
CA ASN A 168 -3.78 28.26 3.14
C ASN A 168 -4.33 29.41 3.99
N GLU A 169 -5.29 29.15 4.87
CA GLU A 169 -5.82 30.15 5.82
C GLU A 169 -4.78 30.52 6.90
N GLU A 170 -3.94 29.56 7.29
CA GLU A 170 -3.08 29.67 8.46
C GLU A 170 -1.60 29.95 8.15
N LEU A 171 -1.18 29.79 6.90
CA LEU A 171 0.23 29.88 6.49
C LEU A 171 0.40 30.68 5.19
N PRO A 172 1.53 31.38 5.01
CA PRO A 172 1.75 32.29 3.89
C PRO A 172 2.22 31.57 2.60
N TYR A 173 1.69 30.38 2.32
CA TYR A 173 2.04 29.59 1.14
C TYR A 173 0.78 29.23 0.35
N ASN A 174 0.91 29.06 -0.96
CA ASN A 174 -0.19 28.59 -1.79
C ASN A 174 -0.18 27.05 -1.90
N PHE A 175 -0.75 26.35 -0.93
CA PHE A 175 -0.87 24.89 -0.99
C PHE A 175 -1.97 24.47 -1.97
N THR A 176 -1.65 23.57 -2.90
CA THR A 176 -2.63 22.92 -3.79
C THR A 176 -2.64 21.39 -3.68
N LEU A 177 -3.75 20.78 -4.12
CA LEU A 177 -3.89 19.31 -4.14
C LEU A 177 -3.02 18.67 -5.21
N GLU A 178 -2.86 19.35 -6.35
CA GLU A 178 -1.95 18.94 -7.43
C GLU A 178 -0.51 18.83 -6.93
N GLU A 179 -0.06 19.80 -6.15
CA GLU A 179 1.25 19.78 -5.52
C GLU A 179 1.36 18.65 -4.48
N ALA A 180 0.37 18.46 -3.62
CA ALA A 180 0.36 17.32 -2.70
C ALA A 180 0.46 15.97 -3.45
N ALA A 181 -0.14 15.85 -4.64
CA ALA A 181 -0.07 14.65 -5.46
C ALA A 181 1.34 14.33 -5.98
N LYS A 182 2.25 15.32 -6.09
CA LYS A 182 3.64 15.09 -6.54
C LYS A 182 4.44 14.20 -5.58
N VAL A 183 4.12 14.24 -4.28
CA VAL A 183 4.73 13.35 -3.27
C VAL A 183 3.96 12.05 -3.09
N HIS A 184 2.65 12.05 -3.34
CA HIS A 184 1.81 10.86 -3.27
C HIS A 184 0.53 11.03 -4.10
N GLY A 185 0.46 10.40 -5.29
CA GLY A 185 -0.65 10.62 -6.24
C GLY A 185 -2.03 10.28 -5.68
N MET A 186 -2.11 9.29 -4.79
CA MET A 186 -3.38 8.81 -4.24
C MET A 186 -4.11 9.84 -3.38
N VAL A 187 -3.41 10.85 -2.83
CA VAL A 187 -4.06 11.91 -2.04
C VAL A 187 -5.07 12.70 -2.87
N ALA A 188 -4.80 12.87 -4.17
CA ALA A 188 -5.72 13.53 -5.10
C ALA A 188 -6.85 12.61 -5.60
N LYS A 189 -6.72 11.29 -5.38
CA LYS A 189 -7.71 10.27 -5.73
C LYS A 189 -8.61 9.85 -4.55
N GLY A 190 -8.30 10.32 -3.34
CA GLY A 190 -8.99 9.91 -2.12
C GLY A 190 -8.68 8.47 -1.68
N GLN A 191 -7.58 7.88 -2.16
CA GLN A 191 -7.16 6.51 -1.85
C GLN A 191 -6.02 6.58 -0.80
N ASP A 192 -5.99 5.72 0.22
CA ASP A 192 -4.98 5.70 1.32
C ASP A 192 -5.10 6.76 2.43
N GLU A 193 -4.13 7.68 2.60
CA GLU A 193 -3.96 8.53 3.80
C GLU A 193 -3.83 10.02 3.43
N VAL A 194 -4.23 10.92 4.33
CA VAL A 194 -4.14 12.38 4.10
C VAL A 194 -2.95 12.98 4.84
N ALA A 195 -2.77 12.66 6.13
CA ALA A 195 -1.79 13.34 6.97
C ALA A 195 -0.34 13.05 6.54
N HIS A 196 -0.06 11.83 6.08
CA HIS A 196 1.29 11.43 5.71
C HIS A 196 1.79 12.11 4.42
N PRO A 197 1.02 12.16 3.31
CA PRO A 197 1.35 13.00 2.17
C PRO A 197 1.51 14.48 2.53
N MET A 198 0.61 15.04 3.35
CA MET A 198 0.68 16.44 3.77
C MET A 198 1.95 16.75 4.55
N LYS A 199 2.40 15.86 5.44
CA LYS A 199 3.71 15.99 6.12
C LYS A 199 4.86 16.15 5.13
N LYS A 200 4.91 15.30 4.10
CA LYS A 200 5.97 15.36 3.06
C LYS A 200 5.89 16.67 2.30
N TYR A 201 4.69 17.01 1.88
CA TYR A 201 4.41 18.17 1.06
C TYR A 201 4.70 19.48 1.77
N THR A 202 4.13 19.72 2.96
CA THR A 202 4.27 20.98 3.68
C THR A 202 5.70 21.23 4.11
N SER A 203 6.39 20.20 4.65
CA SER A 203 7.81 20.32 5.00
C SER A 203 8.67 20.60 3.78
N GLY A 204 8.40 19.92 2.67
CA GLY A 204 9.13 20.07 1.42
C GLY A 204 8.97 21.47 0.82
N LYS A 205 7.72 21.94 0.70
CA LYS A 205 7.37 23.24 0.12
C LYS A 205 7.89 24.41 0.96
N ILE A 206 7.62 24.41 2.27
CA ILE A 206 8.05 25.46 3.19
C ILE A 206 9.58 25.64 3.13
N LEU A 207 10.33 24.55 3.24
CA LEU A 207 11.79 24.62 3.25
C LEU A 207 12.38 24.95 1.86
N LEU A 208 11.77 24.44 0.78
CA LEU A 208 12.24 24.76 -0.57
C LEU A 208 12.05 26.24 -0.87
N GLU A 209 10.87 26.81 -0.60
CA GLU A 209 10.62 28.24 -0.83
C GLU A 209 11.47 29.13 0.07
N TYR A 210 11.73 28.70 1.32
CA TYR A 210 12.59 29.45 2.23
C TYR A 210 14.05 29.51 1.75
N TYR A 211 14.66 28.37 1.42
CA TYR A 211 16.08 28.33 1.04
C TYR A 211 16.33 28.66 -0.44
N PHE A 212 15.38 28.35 -1.31
CA PHE A 212 15.49 28.48 -2.77
C PHE A 212 14.19 29.01 -3.39
N PRO A 213 13.81 30.28 -3.15
CA PRO A 213 12.57 30.87 -3.66
C PRO A 213 12.44 30.87 -5.19
N ASN A 214 13.56 30.73 -5.91
CA ASN A 214 13.63 30.67 -7.38
C ASN A 214 14.10 29.29 -7.89
N ALA A 215 13.86 28.21 -7.14
CA ALA A 215 14.24 26.87 -7.57
C ALA A 215 13.62 26.49 -8.92
N ASP A 216 14.40 25.88 -9.81
CA ASP A 216 13.95 25.29 -11.08
C ASP A 216 13.48 23.83 -10.92
N PHE A 217 13.38 23.37 -9.67
CA PHE A 217 12.90 22.06 -9.29
C PHE A 217 11.84 22.16 -8.19
N SER A 218 11.05 21.11 -8.06
CA SER A 218 9.99 21.00 -7.05
C SER A 218 10.41 20.10 -5.90
N TYR A 219 9.77 20.27 -4.74
CA TYR A 219 10.14 19.67 -3.45
C TYR A 219 10.13 18.14 -3.44
N GLU A 220 9.41 17.49 -4.36
CA GLU A 220 9.42 16.03 -4.46
C GLU A 220 10.73 15.48 -5.03
N LYS A 221 11.52 16.26 -5.80
CA LYS A 221 12.75 15.73 -6.42
C LYS A 221 13.80 15.30 -5.38
N PRO A 222 14.15 16.11 -4.36
CA PRO A 222 15.02 15.66 -3.27
C PRO A 222 14.45 14.46 -2.51
N ILE A 223 13.14 14.44 -2.26
CA ILE A 223 12.46 13.33 -1.56
C ILE A 223 12.63 12.02 -2.33
N LYS A 224 12.40 12.04 -3.64
CA LYS A 224 12.51 10.86 -4.50
C LYS A 224 13.96 10.38 -4.63
N LYS A 225 14.91 11.30 -4.88
CA LYS A 225 16.33 10.96 -5.07
C LYS A 225 16.96 10.35 -3.81
N PHE A 226 16.58 10.84 -2.63
CA PHE A 226 17.15 10.40 -1.35
C PHE A 226 16.13 9.72 -0.43
N LYS A 227 15.21 8.93 -1.00
CA LYS A 227 14.13 8.23 -0.28
C LYS A 227 14.64 7.44 0.94
N TYR A 228 15.83 6.85 0.85
CA TYR A 228 16.44 6.05 1.91
C TYR A 228 16.70 6.86 3.21
N LEU A 229 16.92 8.18 3.14
CA LEU A 229 17.13 9.02 4.31
C LEU A 229 15.88 9.10 5.20
N PHE A 230 14.68 9.00 4.60
CA PHE A 230 13.40 9.15 5.28
C PHE A 230 12.96 7.91 6.08
N LYS A 231 13.83 6.90 6.19
CA LYS A 231 13.67 5.74 7.09
C LYS A 231 14.14 6.04 8.53
N SER A 232 14.80 7.17 8.76
CA SER A 232 15.27 7.61 10.08
C SER A 232 14.13 8.01 11.04
N SER A 233 14.41 7.98 12.35
CA SER A 233 13.52 8.50 13.41
C SER A 233 13.59 10.02 13.58
N GLU A 234 14.49 10.69 12.87
CA GLU A 234 14.61 12.16 12.89
C GLU A 234 13.34 12.87 12.39
N PRO A 235 13.06 14.11 12.85
CA PRO A 235 11.97 14.90 12.34
C PRO A 235 12.05 15.08 10.82
N TYR A 236 10.90 14.92 10.13
CA TYR A 236 10.84 14.88 8.67
C TYR A 236 11.47 16.12 8.00
N HIS A 237 11.23 17.32 8.54
CA HIS A 237 11.79 18.56 8.01
C HIS A 237 13.33 18.62 8.10
N LYS A 238 13.94 18.02 9.14
CA LYS A 238 15.41 17.94 9.27
C LYS A 238 16.00 16.99 8.24
N ILE A 239 15.34 15.85 8.03
CA ILE A 239 15.72 14.90 6.98
C ILE A 239 15.58 15.56 5.60
N TYR A 240 14.50 16.31 5.37
CA TYR A 240 14.30 17.04 4.12
C TYR A 240 15.38 18.10 3.88
N LYS A 241 15.80 18.87 4.90
CA LYS A 241 16.94 19.79 4.79
C LYS A 241 18.20 19.06 4.32
N LYS A 242 18.54 17.92 4.93
CA LYS A 242 19.70 17.11 4.50
C LYS A 242 19.56 16.64 3.04
N ALA A 243 18.37 16.16 2.66
CA ALA A 243 18.10 15.74 1.29
C ALA A 243 18.24 16.92 0.30
N LEU A 244 17.81 18.13 0.70
CA LEU A 244 17.94 19.34 -0.09
C LEU A 244 19.40 19.75 -0.26
N GLU A 245 20.20 19.76 0.81
CA GLU A 245 21.65 20.02 0.77
C GLU A 245 22.38 19.06 -0.18
N MET A 246 22.04 17.77 -0.11
CA MET A 246 22.59 16.75 -1.01
C MET A 246 22.12 16.90 -2.46
N TYR A 247 20.89 17.40 -2.67
CA TYR A 247 20.33 17.61 -4.01
C TYR A 247 20.98 18.81 -4.70
N THR A 248 21.22 19.88 -3.95
CA THR A 248 21.76 21.15 -4.47
C THR A 248 23.28 21.26 -4.35
N HIS A 249 23.93 20.32 -3.68
CA HIS A 249 25.36 20.35 -3.35
C HIS A 249 25.77 21.61 -2.56
N GLN A 250 24.90 22.07 -1.65
CA GLN A 250 25.11 23.27 -0.83
C GLN A 250 24.86 22.96 0.63
N THR A 251 25.65 23.57 1.52
CA THR A 251 25.38 23.57 2.95
C THR A 251 24.38 24.68 3.28
N LEU A 252 23.29 24.34 3.96
CA LEU A 252 22.24 25.30 4.31
C LEU A 252 22.37 25.72 5.77
N PRO A 253 22.11 26.99 6.12
CA PRO A 253 22.07 27.43 7.51
C PRO A 253 20.96 26.69 8.27
N GLU A 254 21.03 26.71 9.61
CA GLU A 254 19.99 26.15 10.46
C GLU A 254 18.60 26.68 10.12
N ILE A 255 17.57 25.85 10.34
CA ILE A 255 16.17 26.23 10.09
C ILE A 255 15.81 27.31 11.12
N PRO A 256 15.42 28.52 10.70
CA PRO A 256 15.03 29.56 11.65
C PRO A 256 13.79 29.18 12.46
N ASP A 257 13.70 29.69 13.69
CA ASP A 257 12.58 29.41 14.59
C ASP A 257 11.21 29.77 13.98
N ASN A 258 11.11 30.86 13.23
CA ASN A 258 9.85 31.25 12.59
C ASN A 258 9.42 30.26 11.49
N ILE A 259 10.37 29.65 10.78
CA ILE A 259 10.08 28.62 9.77
C ILE A 259 9.72 27.29 10.45
N GLU A 260 10.44 26.94 11.53
CA GLU A 260 10.10 25.76 12.34
C GLU A 260 8.68 25.88 12.92
N GLN A 261 8.30 27.06 13.43
CA GLN A 261 6.93 27.33 13.91
C GLN A 261 5.87 27.13 12.82
N GLN A 262 6.14 27.57 11.58
CA GLN A 262 5.23 27.34 10.45
C GLN A 262 5.09 25.84 10.13
N ILE A 263 6.19 25.08 10.20
CA ILE A 263 6.18 23.62 10.01
C ILE A 263 5.38 22.93 11.12
N GLN A 264 5.52 23.37 12.38
CA GLN A 264 4.74 22.83 13.49
C GLN A 264 3.25 23.17 13.35
N LYS A 265 2.91 24.38 12.92
CA LYS A 265 1.53 24.78 12.64
C LYS A 265 0.92 23.95 11.50
N ALA A 266 1.66 23.72 10.42
CA ALA A 266 1.25 22.82 9.34
C ALA A 266 0.98 21.41 9.87
N ARG A 267 1.83 20.93 10.79
CA ARG A 267 1.68 19.64 11.47
C ARG A 267 0.43 19.53 12.31
N GLU A 268 0.11 20.54 13.11
CA GLU A 268 -1.12 20.57 13.90
C GLU A 268 -2.37 20.51 13.01
N ILE A 269 -2.31 21.11 11.81
CA ILE A 269 -3.41 21.09 10.84
C ILE A 269 -3.54 19.70 10.22
N TYR A 270 -2.49 19.15 9.61
CA TYR A 270 -2.61 17.88 8.89
C TYR A 270 -2.81 16.69 9.82
N LEU A 271 -2.38 16.74 11.09
CA LEU A 271 -2.61 15.63 12.03
C LEU A 271 -4.09 15.46 12.40
N LYS A 272 -4.90 16.51 12.27
CA LYS A 272 -6.36 16.41 12.44
C LYS A 272 -7.04 15.63 11.30
N ALA A 273 -6.33 15.43 10.19
CA ALA A 273 -6.78 14.64 9.05
C ALA A 273 -6.35 13.16 9.13
N HIS A 274 -5.87 12.71 10.29
CA HIS A 274 -5.59 11.31 10.58
C HIS A 274 -6.50 10.86 11.73
N PRO A 275 -7.05 9.62 11.69
CA PRO A 275 -7.82 9.09 12.81
C PRO A 275 -7.02 9.07 14.11
N ALA A 276 -7.73 9.01 15.23
CA ALA A 276 -7.19 8.65 16.53
C ALA A 276 -8.03 7.52 17.14
N VAL A 277 -7.49 6.81 18.13
CA VAL A 277 -8.24 5.76 18.85
C VAL A 277 -9.55 6.31 19.42
N SER A 278 -9.56 7.57 19.87
CA SER A 278 -10.73 8.25 20.43
C SER A 278 -11.51 9.11 19.43
N ASN A 279 -11.07 9.19 18.16
CA ASN A 279 -11.70 10.07 17.17
C ASN A 279 -11.60 9.46 15.78
N MET A 280 -12.72 8.91 15.32
CA MET A 280 -12.85 8.36 13.98
C MET A 280 -13.10 9.48 12.96
N LEU A 281 -12.73 9.23 11.70
CA LEU A 281 -12.94 10.12 10.57
C LEU A 281 -13.63 9.33 9.47
N ASP A 282 -14.77 9.83 8.99
CA ASP A 282 -15.67 9.09 8.09
C ASP A 282 -15.03 8.62 6.78
N GLY A 283 -14.03 9.38 6.30
CA GLY A 283 -13.28 9.05 5.07
C GLY A 283 -12.36 7.84 5.19
N PHE A 284 -12.15 7.31 6.39
CA PHE A 284 -11.34 6.11 6.60
C PHE A 284 -12.22 4.85 6.73
N ALA A 285 -11.68 3.74 6.22
CA ALA A 285 -12.22 2.42 6.47
C ALA A 285 -11.60 1.88 7.76
N TYR A 286 -12.41 1.28 8.63
CA TYR A 286 -11.94 0.71 9.90
C TYR A 286 -11.88 -0.81 9.81
N PHE A 287 -10.87 -1.40 10.45
CA PHE A 287 -10.52 -2.80 10.23
C PHE A 287 -11.68 -3.76 10.48
N GLU A 288 -12.33 -3.68 11.65
CA GLU A 288 -13.45 -4.55 11.99
C GLU A 288 -14.67 -4.32 11.09
N GLU A 289 -15.05 -3.05 10.87
CA GLU A 289 -16.19 -2.67 10.02
C GLU A 289 -16.00 -3.13 8.58
N THR A 290 -14.78 -3.02 8.06
CA THR A 290 -14.43 -3.43 6.70
C THR A 290 -14.47 -4.95 6.58
N ALA A 291 -13.87 -5.67 7.54
CA ALA A 291 -13.90 -7.12 7.55
C ALA A 291 -15.36 -7.64 7.60
N GLU A 292 -16.22 -7.04 8.42
CA GLU A 292 -17.64 -7.37 8.48
C GLU A 292 -18.37 -7.01 7.18
N PHE A 293 -18.12 -5.84 6.61
CA PHE A 293 -18.69 -5.43 5.33
C PHE A 293 -18.41 -6.44 4.21
N ILE A 294 -17.19 -6.95 4.10
CA ILE A 294 -16.83 -7.95 3.06
C ILE A 294 -17.64 -9.25 3.21
N THR A 295 -18.08 -9.62 4.42
CA THR A 295 -19.00 -10.75 4.65
C THR A 295 -20.38 -10.57 4.03
N THR A 296 -20.76 -9.34 3.68
CA THR A 296 -22.05 -9.02 3.07
C THR A 296 -22.05 -9.07 1.53
N LEU A 297 -20.87 -9.23 0.93
CA LEU A 297 -20.69 -9.39 -0.52
C LEU A 297 -20.98 -10.84 -0.93
N ASP A 298 -21.38 -11.06 -2.17
CA ASP A 298 -21.71 -12.42 -2.65
C ASP A 298 -20.47 -13.29 -2.90
N CYS A 299 -19.32 -12.66 -3.14
CA CYS A 299 -18.03 -13.32 -3.35
C CYS A 299 -16.90 -12.55 -2.68
N GLY A 300 -15.72 -13.15 -2.64
CA GLY A 300 -14.49 -12.53 -2.21
C GLY A 300 -13.97 -13.12 -0.91
N VAL A 301 -12.67 -13.40 -0.84
CA VAL A 301 -12.00 -13.89 0.38
C VAL A 301 -10.88 -12.95 0.79
N MET A 302 -10.68 -12.80 2.09
CA MET A 302 -9.77 -11.82 2.65
C MET A 302 -8.44 -12.42 3.07
N SER A 303 -7.40 -11.60 2.92
CA SER A 303 -6.07 -11.79 3.47
C SER A 303 -5.61 -10.52 4.20
N VAL A 304 -5.08 -10.65 5.41
CA VAL A 304 -4.32 -9.55 6.02
C VAL A 304 -3.03 -9.35 5.20
N ALA A 305 -2.85 -8.18 4.61
CA ALA A 305 -1.67 -7.85 3.79
C ALA A 305 -0.48 -7.50 4.69
N HIS A 306 0.72 -7.89 4.25
CA HIS A 306 2.03 -7.55 4.83
C HIS A 306 2.00 -7.24 6.34
N PRO A 307 1.54 -8.18 7.21
CA PRO A 307 1.17 -7.88 8.59
C PRO A 307 2.27 -7.22 9.42
N ALA A 308 3.55 -7.49 9.13
CA ALA A 308 4.65 -6.83 9.85
C ALA A 308 4.76 -5.31 9.58
N ARG A 309 4.12 -4.77 8.54
CA ARG A 309 4.05 -3.32 8.29
C ARG A 309 3.16 -2.59 9.29
N SER A 310 2.22 -3.26 9.94
CA SER A 310 1.35 -2.70 10.99
C SER A 310 2.12 -2.31 12.25
N LYS A 311 3.36 -2.79 12.41
CA LYS A 311 4.26 -2.51 13.54
C LYS A 311 3.63 -2.78 14.91
N ALA A 312 3.56 -4.06 15.28
CA ALA A 312 3.23 -4.51 16.63
C ALA A 312 3.87 -3.67 17.75
N TYR A 313 3.04 -3.36 18.74
CA TYR A 313 3.42 -2.61 19.95
C TYR A 313 3.34 -3.47 21.23
N THR A 314 2.87 -4.72 21.12
CA THR A 314 2.96 -5.79 22.13
C THR A 314 3.25 -7.12 21.44
N ASP A 315 3.66 -8.13 22.21
CA ASP A 315 3.95 -9.48 21.69
C ASP A 315 2.69 -10.22 21.22
N GLU A 316 1.54 -9.92 21.82
CA GLU A 316 0.25 -10.53 21.51
C GLU A 316 -0.48 -9.82 20.37
N PHE A 317 0.05 -8.70 19.86
CA PHE A 317 -0.63 -7.86 18.86
C PHE A 317 -1.18 -8.66 17.67
N TYR A 318 -0.38 -9.55 17.08
CA TYR A 318 -0.83 -10.35 15.94
C TYR A 318 -1.87 -11.42 16.31
N THR A 319 -1.88 -11.87 17.57
CA THR A 319 -2.98 -12.74 18.05
C THR A 319 -4.28 -11.93 18.11
N TYR A 320 -4.26 -10.71 18.65
CA TYR A 320 -5.45 -9.83 18.65
C TYR A 320 -5.90 -9.46 17.25
N LEU A 321 -4.95 -9.17 16.34
CA LEU A 321 -5.22 -8.86 14.94
C LEU A 321 -5.99 -9.99 14.27
N PHE A 322 -5.47 -11.23 14.37
CA PHE A 322 -6.09 -12.38 13.72
C PHE A 322 -7.36 -12.86 14.42
N GLU A 323 -7.48 -12.64 15.73
CA GLU A 323 -8.73 -12.85 16.47
C GLU A 323 -9.84 -11.95 15.94
N ASN A 324 -9.59 -10.63 15.87
CA ASN A 324 -10.56 -9.68 15.31
C ASN A 324 -10.83 -10.00 13.83
N PHE A 325 -9.79 -10.32 13.05
CA PHE A 325 -9.95 -10.69 11.64
C PHE A 325 -10.91 -11.87 11.47
N LYS A 326 -10.73 -12.96 12.23
CA LYS A 326 -11.63 -14.13 12.20
C LYS A 326 -13.02 -13.80 12.73
N LYS A 327 -13.12 -13.02 13.81
CA LYS A 327 -14.39 -12.68 14.45
C LYS A 327 -15.29 -11.88 13.51
N TYR A 328 -14.76 -10.84 12.88
CA TYR A 328 -15.54 -9.93 12.04
C TYR A 328 -15.61 -10.40 10.58
N GLY A 329 -14.54 -10.98 10.05
CA GLY A 329 -14.50 -11.47 8.67
C GLY A 329 -14.99 -12.92 8.46
N LYS A 330 -15.32 -13.63 9.55
CA LYS A 330 -15.99 -14.95 9.55
C LYS A 330 -15.35 -15.97 8.58
N GLU A 331 -16.15 -16.59 7.72
CA GLU A 331 -15.74 -17.58 6.72
C GLU A 331 -14.89 -16.99 5.58
N LYS A 332 -14.96 -15.68 5.34
CA LYS A 332 -14.14 -15.00 4.33
C LYS A 332 -12.77 -14.60 4.84
N ALA A 333 -12.57 -14.49 6.15
CA ALA A 333 -11.25 -14.28 6.77
C ALA A 333 -10.43 -15.58 6.77
N LEU A 334 -9.74 -15.86 5.67
CA LEU A 334 -9.07 -17.14 5.44
C LEU A 334 -7.55 -17.04 5.38
N PHE A 335 -7.02 -15.90 4.94
CA PHE A 335 -5.62 -15.80 4.56
C PHE A 335 -4.86 -14.72 5.35
N TYR A 336 -3.54 -14.80 5.26
CA TYR A 336 -2.61 -13.71 5.57
C TYR A 336 -1.42 -13.79 4.62
N GLU A 337 -0.78 -12.66 4.36
CA GLU A 337 0.35 -12.58 3.44
C GLU A 337 1.65 -13.04 4.11
N GLY A 338 1.77 -14.36 4.29
CA GLY A 338 2.92 -15.01 4.93
C GLY A 338 4.15 -15.11 4.04
N TYR A 339 4.00 -14.97 2.71
CA TYR A 339 5.11 -14.98 1.74
C TYR A 339 5.30 -13.61 1.07
N TYR A 340 5.15 -12.51 1.84
CA TYR A 340 5.45 -11.15 1.38
C TYR A 340 6.96 -10.92 1.17
N GLN A 341 7.35 -10.48 -0.02
CA GLN A 341 8.78 -10.43 -0.42
C GLN A 341 9.45 -9.08 -0.24
N SER A 342 8.68 -8.03 0.03
CA SER A 342 9.18 -6.63 0.04
C SER A 342 9.44 -6.07 1.44
N TYR A 343 9.66 -6.94 2.44
CA TYR A 343 10.07 -6.52 3.78
C TYR A 343 11.51 -6.01 3.76
N GLU A 344 11.76 -4.84 4.36
CA GLU A 344 13.10 -4.25 4.49
C GLU A 344 13.49 -4.08 5.97
N GLY A 345 14.80 -4.19 6.24
CA GLY A 345 15.39 -3.99 7.57
C GLY A 345 15.08 -5.09 8.58
N ASP A 346 15.49 -4.86 9.83
CA ASP A 346 15.49 -5.89 10.88
C ASP A 346 14.16 -5.99 11.64
N TYR A 347 13.19 -5.13 11.36
CA TYR A 347 11.91 -5.18 12.08
C TYR A 347 11.13 -6.45 11.73
N PRO A 348 10.89 -6.78 10.45
CA PRO A 348 10.09 -7.96 10.09
C PRO A 348 10.70 -9.27 10.62
N SER A 349 12.03 -9.44 10.55
CA SER A 349 12.69 -10.67 11.01
C SER A 349 12.41 -11.02 12.47
N LYS A 350 12.10 -10.04 13.32
CA LYS A 350 11.72 -10.25 14.74
C LYS A 350 10.27 -10.71 14.92
N TRP A 351 9.42 -10.50 13.92
CA TRP A 351 7.97 -10.68 14.02
C TRP A 351 7.42 -11.78 13.13
N LEU A 352 8.10 -12.16 12.05
CA LEU A 352 7.58 -13.17 11.11
C LEU A 352 7.20 -14.49 11.79
N SER A 353 8.03 -15.01 12.70
CA SER A 353 7.69 -16.24 13.44
C SER A 353 6.46 -16.06 14.34
N LYS A 354 6.37 -14.93 15.05
CA LYS A 354 5.22 -14.59 15.90
C LYS A 354 3.93 -14.41 15.09
N ILE A 355 4.03 -13.85 13.89
CA ILE A 355 2.92 -13.71 12.94
C ILE A 355 2.46 -15.12 12.51
N ASP A 356 3.38 -15.97 12.07
CA ASP A 356 3.06 -17.35 11.64
C ASP A 356 2.43 -18.16 12.78
N GLU A 357 2.98 -18.06 14.00
CA GLU A 357 2.43 -18.71 15.19
C GLU A 357 1.02 -18.20 15.53
N ALA A 358 0.79 -16.88 15.46
CA ALA A 358 -0.52 -16.30 15.68
C ALA A 358 -1.52 -16.76 14.61
N ALA A 359 -1.15 -16.70 13.33
CA ALA A 359 -1.97 -17.11 12.21
C ALA A 359 -2.39 -18.59 12.31
N LYS A 360 -1.47 -19.45 12.75
CA LYS A 360 -1.72 -20.88 12.97
C LYS A 360 -2.81 -21.13 14.02
N LYS A 361 -2.90 -20.33 15.09
CA LYS A 361 -3.97 -20.46 16.11
C LYS A 361 -5.37 -20.30 15.53
N PHE A 362 -5.48 -19.55 14.42
CA PHE A 362 -6.73 -19.22 13.76
C PHE A 362 -6.94 -19.96 12.44
N ASN A 363 -6.09 -20.96 12.13
CA ASN A 363 -6.11 -21.74 10.89
C ASN A 363 -6.05 -20.88 9.62
N LEU A 364 -5.31 -19.77 9.64
CA LEU A 364 -5.14 -18.92 8.46
C LEU A 364 -4.12 -19.53 7.49
N LEU A 365 -4.42 -19.40 6.20
CA LEU A 365 -3.62 -19.91 5.09
C LEU A 365 -2.69 -18.80 4.55
N LYS A 366 -1.53 -19.19 3.99
CA LYS A 366 -0.56 -18.22 3.46
C LYS A 366 -0.91 -17.82 2.03
N THR A 367 -0.96 -16.51 1.78
CA THR A 367 -0.82 -15.90 0.45
C THR A 367 0.60 -15.32 0.33
N GLY A 368 0.93 -14.81 -0.86
CA GLY A 368 2.20 -14.15 -1.12
C GLY A 368 2.13 -13.19 -2.29
N GLY A 369 3.09 -12.28 -2.31
CA GLY A 369 3.16 -11.24 -3.31
C GLY A 369 4.38 -10.37 -3.10
N LEU A 370 4.68 -9.59 -4.13
CA LEU A 370 5.76 -8.61 -4.09
C LEU A 370 5.24 -7.25 -3.66
N ASP A 371 3.93 -7.00 -3.71
CA ASP A 371 3.36 -5.65 -3.59
C ASP A 371 3.88 -4.76 -4.72
N SER A 372 3.83 -5.29 -5.95
CA SER A 372 4.44 -4.71 -7.14
C SER A 372 3.82 -3.36 -7.47
N HIS A 373 4.65 -2.32 -7.67
CA HIS A 373 4.21 -1.01 -8.16
C HIS A 373 4.96 -0.59 -9.43
N GLY A 374 5.89 -1.43 -9.90
CA GLY A 374 6.70 -1.20 -11.10
C GLY A 374 5.88 -1.31 -12.40
N LYS A 375 6.58 -1.54 -13.51
CA LYS A 375 5.95 -1.76 -14.83
C LYS A 375 5.47 -3.19 -15.06
N ASP A 376 5.88 -4.11 -14.19
CA ASP A 376 5.63 -5.54 -14.31
C ASP A 376 5.37 -6.18 -12.93
N VAL A 377 5.14 -7.49 -12.94
CA VAL A 377 4.82 -8.29 -11.74
C VAL A 377 6.05 -8.74 -10.94
N ILE A 378 7.26 -8.38 -11.35
CA ILE A 378 8.52 -8.75 -10.65
C ILE A 378 9.20 -7.57 -9.96
N SER A 379 8.64 -6.37 -10.12
CA SER A 379 9.22 -5.11 -9.62
C SER A 379 8.33 -4.45 -8.54
N ARG A 380 8.88 -4.28 -7.33
CA ARG A 380 8.26 -3.56 -6.21
C ARG A 380 8.26 -2.05 -6.42
N CYS A 381 9.37 -1.48 -6.92
CA CYS A 381 9.51 -0.03 -7.01
C CYS A 381 8.94 0.51 -8.33
N PRO A 382 8.23 1.66 -8.30
CA PRO A 382 7.78 2.33 -9.52
C PRO A 382 8.90 3.08 -10.27
N TYR A 383 10.13 3.06 -9.75
CA TYR A 383 11.26 3.84 -10.26
C TYR A 383 12.52 2.98 -10.45
N SER A 384 12.42 1.66 -10.33
CA SER A 384 13.52 0.72 -10.58
C SER A 384 13.81 0.53 -12.06
#